data_AF-A0A3M7NL43-F1
#
_entry.id   AF-A0A3M7NL43-F1
#
_cell.length_a   1.000
_cell.length_b   1.000
_cell.length_c   1.000
_cell.angle_alpha   90.00
_cell.angle_beta   90.00
_cell.angle_gamma   90.00
#
_symmetry.space_group_name_H-M   'P 1'
#
loop_
_entity.id
_entity.type
_entity.pdbx_description
1 polymer ?
#
loop_
_entity_poly.entity_id
_entity_poly.type
_entity_poly.pdbx_seq_one_letter_code
_entity_poly.pdbx_strand_id
1 'polypeptide(L)'
;MSKKAGASGEPHEHGASEQPLRFRFKKHRAFQESLFDALGDDEGADFWQGVYGQPIHNYPNTARNEDTGDLEYMDDEEYAQFVRRKMWEKSPPSESHNNWAFDVEIEASLRRGRRRRDDKRWQGLWADYLQKWQDLRTWTDDRSRNSEKAATSLVLSNQIAWPVESGKQQDLDPDKIEAFFTKAVGAMDTNQDRSDLLHTILKQERVLWHPDKMQQRYGFMQIDEPTMQGITATFQVLDRMWNEAKVSAG
;
A
#
# COMPACT_ATOMS: atom_id res chain seq x y z
N MET A 1 71.78 -27.62 24.40
CA MET A 1 70.59 -26.98 25.01
C MET A 1 70.29 -25.68 24.27
N SER A 2 69.03 -25.51 23.85
CA SER A 2 68.34 -24.24 23.49
C SER A 2 68.76 -23.50 22.21
N LYS A 3 67.88 -23.49 21.18
CA LYS A 3 66.93 -22.40 20.77
C LYS A 3 67.63 -21.32 19.92
N LYS A 4 67.08 -20.73 18.85
CA LYS A 4 65.72 -20.65 18.30
C LYS A 4 65.85 -20.08 16.87
N ALA A 5 64.96 -20.50 15.97
CA ALA A 5 64.73 -19.88 14.67
C ALA A 5 64.13 -18.47 14.81
N GLY A 6 64.53 -17.54 13.93
CA GLY A 6 63.92 -16.23 13.74
C GLY A 6 63.58 -16.05 12.27
N ALA A 7 62.32 -16.29 11.92
CA ALA A 7 61.73 -15.93 10.64
C ALA A 7 61.07 -14.55 10.80
N SER A 8 61.50 -13.59 9.99
CA SER A 8 60.93 -12.25 9.90
C SER A 8 59.64 -12.33 9.07
N GLY A 9 58.49 -12.14 9.70
CA GLY A 9 57.21 -11.95 9.03
C GLY A 9 56.90 -10.47 8.88
N GLU A 10 56.59 -10.07 7.65
CA GLU A 10 55.99 -8.78 7.29
C GLU A 10 54.62 -8.60 7.98
N PRO A 11 54.26 -7.39 8.44
CA PRO A 11 52.91 -7.12 8.92
C PRO A 11 51.98 -6.81 7.74
N HIS A 12 51.03 -7.72 7.51
CA HIS A 12 49.85 -7.49 6.68
C HIS A 12 48.97 -6.40 7.33
N GLU A 13 48.92 -5.20 6.75
CA GLU A 13 47.90 -4.21 7.09
C GLU A 13 46.54 -4.66 6.53
N HIS A 14 45.57 -4.83 7.44
CA HIS A 14 44.20 -5.19 7.14
C HIS A 14 43.47 -4.03 6.47
N GLY A 15 43.03 -4.26 5.22
CA GLY A 15 42.15 -3.36 4.49
C GLY A 15 40.85 -3.10 5.24
N ALA A 16 40.60 -1.82 5.51
CA ALA A 16 39.29 -1.34 5.93
C ALA A 16 38.27 -1.71 4.85
N SER A 17 37.24 -2.46 5.25
CA SER A 17 36.15 -2.93 4.40
C SER A 17 35.37 -1.77 3.79
N GLU A 18 35.69 -1.41 2.56
CA GLU A 18 34.84 -0.57 1.70
C GLU A 18 33.59 -1.36 1.32
N GLN A 19 32.53 -1.25 2.12
CA GLN A 19 31.21 -1.63 1.62
C GLN A 19 30.84 -0.69 0.45
N PRO A 20 30.36 -1.23 -0.70
CA PRO A 20 30.15 -0.44 -1.90
C PRO A 20 29.14 0.69 -1.62
N LEU A 21 29.52 1.92 -1.98
CA LEU A 21 28.77 3.15 -1.73
C LEU A 21 27.26 3.04 -2.07
N ARG A 22 26.89 2.29 -3.11
CA ARG A 22 25.50 2.00 -3.50
C ARG A 22 24.65 1.41 -2.37
N PHE A 23 25.26 0.60 -1.49
CA PHE A 23 24.58 -0.01 -0.35
C PHE A 23 24.34 1.02 0.77
N ARG A 24 25.32 1.91 1.04
CA ARG A 24 25.17 3.02 2.00
C ARG A 24 24.11 4.03 1.55
N PHE A 25 24.04 4.36 0.26
CA PHE A 25 23.04 5.27 -0.30
C PHE A 25 21.61 4.70 -0.23
N LYS A 26 21.42 3.40 -0.51
CA LYS A 26 20.11 2.74 -0.33
C LYS A 26 19.64 2.75 1.13
N LYS A 27 20.56 2.53 2.08
CA LYS A 27 20.25 2.59 3.52
C LYS A 27 19.85 3.98 3.98
N HIS A 28 20.55 5.01 3.51
CA HIS A 28 20.23 6.40 3.83
C HIS A 28 18.81 6.76 3.37
N ARG A 29 18.49 6.41 2.12
CA ARG A 29 17.17 6.67 1.54
C ARG A 29 16.05 5.89 2.23
N ALA A 30 16.28 4.62 2.57
CA ALA A 30 15.28 3.83 3.30
C ALA A 30 14.98 4.43 4.68
N PHE A 31 16.01 4.86 5.43
CA PHE A 31 15.82 5.53 6.71
C PHE A 31 15.02 6.84 6.56
N GLN A 32 15.41 7.68 5.60
CA GLN A 32 14.73 8.95 5.32
C GLN A 32 13.26 8.71 5.00
N GLU A 33 12.95 7.83 4.04
CA GLU A 33 11.57 7.46 3.68
C GLU A 33 10.79 6.93 4.90
N SER A 34 11.42 6.15 5.78
CA SER A 34 10.77 5.61 6.98
C SER A 34 10.48 6.64 8.06
N LEU A 35 11.36 7.61 8.21
CA LEU A 35 11.18 8.69 9.17
C LEU A 35 10.03 9.59 8.73
N PHE A 36 9.99 9.96 7.45
CA PHE A 36 8.93 10.80 6.91
C PHE A 36 7.58 10.09 6.82
N ASP A 37 7.55 8.79 6.51
CA ASP A 37 6.32 7.99 6.57
C ASP A 37 5.77 7.94 8.00
N ALA A 38 6.65 7.77 8.99
CA ALA A 38 6.25 7.77 10.39
C ALA A 38 5.85 9.14 10.93
N LEU A 39 6.47 10.22 10.46
CA LEU A 39 6.03 11.58 10.81
C LEU A 39 4.65 11.93 10.26
N GLY A 40 4.19 11.22 9.23
CA GLY A 40 2.86 11.40 8.63
C GLY A 40 1.77 10.49 9.21
N ASP A 41 2.09 9.59 10.14
CA ASP A 41 1.18 8.56 10.65
C ASP A 41 1.49 8.20 12.11
N ASP A 42 0.50 8.38 12.99
CA ASP A 42 0.64 8.19 14.45
C ASP A 42 1.11 6.76 14.81
N GLU A 43 0.70 5.73 14.07
CA GLU A 43 1.17 4.35 14.27
C GLU A 43 2.65 4.16 13.89
N GLY A 44 3.12 4.91 12.88
CA GLY A 44 4.54 4.97 12.54
C GLY A 44 5.33 5.66 13.65
N ALA A 45 4.82 6.79 14.15
CA ALA A 45 5.41 7.50 15.27
C ALA A 45 5.51 6.64 16.54
N ASP A 46 4.50 5.83 16.84
CA ASP A 46 4.48 4.87 17.95
C ASP A 46 5.54 3.78 17.81
N PHE A 47 5.73 3.24 16.60
CA PHE A 47 6.81 2.28 16.34
C PHE A 47 8.17 2.89 16.67
N TRP A 48 8.45 4.09 16.18
CA TRP A 48 9.72 4.77 16.46
C TRP A 48 9.85 5.16 17.93
N GLN A 49 8.76 5.54 18.60
CA GLN A 49 8.74 5.73 20.04
C GLN A 49 9.08 4.43 20.78
N GLY A 50 8.65 3.28 20.30
CA GLY A 50 9.01 1.97 20.85
C GLY A 50 10.50 1.62 20.66
N VAL A 51 11.07 1.94 19.50
CA VAL A 51 12.49 1.66 19.18
C VAL A 51 13.45 2.57 19.96
N TYR A 52 13.07 3.84 20.18
CA TYR A 52 13.98 4.86 20.76
C TYR A 52 13.53 5.41 22.12
N GLY A 53 12.37 5.00 22.62
CA GLY A 53 11.80 5.48 23.88
C GLY A 53 11.28 6.91 23.86
N GLN A 54 11.32 7.61 22.72
CA GLN A 54 10.83 8.99 22.59
C GLN A 54 10.01 9.20 21.30
N PRO A 55 8.91 9.99 21.36
CA PRO A 55 8.15 10.36 20.17
C PRO A 55 9.01 11.04 19.12
N ILE A 56 8.89 10.63 17.86
CA ILE A 56 9.66 11.22 16.75
C ILE A 56 9.32 12.68 16.47
N HIS A 57 8.12 13.12 16.84
CA HIS A 57 7.69 14.52 16.74
C HIS A 57 8.45 15.46 17.68
N ASN A 58 9.26 14.94 18.60
CA ASN A 58 10.08 15.76 19.51
C ASN A 58 11.38 16.26 18.87
N TYR A 59 11.76 15.80 17.68
CA TYR A 59 12.95 16.28 17.00
C TYR A 59 12.59 17.50 16.12
N PRO A 60 13.03 18.73 16.48
CA PRO A 60 12.69 19.93 15.72
C PRO A 60 13.31 19.87 14.32
N ASN A 61 12.58 20.33 13.32
CA ASN A 61 13.05 20.45 11.94
C ASN A 61 13.87 21.74 11.69
N THR A 62 14.21 22.46 12.75
CA THR A 62 15.04 23.66 12.69
C THR A 62 16.38 23.42 13.38
N ALA A 63 17.46 23.79 12.67
CA ALA A 63 18.81 23.83 13.21
C ALA A 63 19.15 25.26 13.59
N ARG A 64 19.94 25.44 14.65
CA ARG A 64 20.55 26.74 14.90
C ARG A 64 21.84 26.83 14.08
N ASN A 65 21.91 27.81 13.18
CA ASN A 65 23.11 28.08 12.41
C ASN A 65 24.23 28.55 13.37
N GLU A 66 25.40 27.92 13.30
CA GLU A 66 26.52 28.21 14.21
C GLU A 66 27.18 29.57 13.95
N ASP A 67 27.08 30.09 12.72
CA ASP A 67 27.72 31.34 12.29
C ASP A 67 26.81 32.56 12.45
N THR A 68 25.52 32.43 12.16
CA THR A 68 24.52 33.52 12.28
C THR A 68 23.70 33.46 13.57
N GLY A 69 23.61 32.29 14.22
CA GLY A 69 22.81 32.08 15.41
C GLY A 69 21.29 31.97 15.17
N ASP A 70 20.86 32.05 13.91
CA ASP A 70 19.47 31.99 13.44
C ASP A 70 18.95 30.54 13.34
N LEU A 71 17.63 30.38 13.41
CA LEU A 71 16.97 29.08 13.22
C LEU A 71 16.67 28.87 11.73
N GLU A 72 17.35 27.92 11.11
CA GLU A 72 17.13 27.52 9.72
C GLU A 72 16.36 26.21 9.66
N TYR A 73 15.45 26.09 8.71
CA TYR A 73 14.77 24.82 8.43
C TYR A 73 15.75 23.87 7.75
N MET A 74 15.94 22.69 8.34
CA MET A 74 16.69 21.61 7.70
C MET A 74 15.90 21.12 6.49
N ASP A 75 16.60 20.80 5.41
CA ASP A 75 15.97 20.05 4.33
C ASP A 75 15.67 18.60 4.76
N ASP A 76 14.93 17.86 3.93
CA ASP A 76 14.51 16.51 4.29
C ASP A 76 15.69 15.55 4.52
N GLU A 77 16.81 15.78 3.83
CA GLU A 77 18.02 14.95 3.94
C GLU A 77 18.78 15.28 5.23
N GLU A 78 18.97 16.56 5.52
CA GLU A 78 19.61 17.08 6.72
C GLU A 78 18.83 16.70 7.98
N TYR A 79 17.51 16.81 7.94
CA TYR A 79 16.63 16.43 9.04
C TYR A 79 16.73 14.94 9.35
N ALA A 80 16.72 14.08 8.32
CA ALA A 80 16.87 12.64 8.51
C ALA A 80 18.23 12.29 9.13
N GLN A 81 19.31 12.94 8.70
CA GLN A 81 20.64 12.75 9.29
C GLN A 81 20.70 13.22 10.75
N PHE A 82 20.07 14.35 11.06
CA PHE A 82 19.98 14.89 12.40
C PHE A 82 19.22 13.95 13.35
N VAL A 83 18.03 13.50 12.94
CA VAL A 83 17.22 12.57 13.72
C VAL A 83 17.97 11.26 13.94
N ARG A 84 18.60 10.70 12.89
CA ARG A 84 19.42 9.48 13.00
C ARG A 84 20.55 9.63 14.01
N ARG A 85 21.25 10.77 14.00
CA ARG A 85 22.35 11.06 14.92
C ARG A 85 21.86 11.17 16.36
N LYS A 86 20.79 11.93 16.59
CA LYS A 86 20.17 12.10 17.91
C LYS A 86 19.62 10.80 18.48
N MET A 87 19.08 9.96 17.62
CA MET A 87 18.63 8.62 17.93
C MET A 87 19.79 7.68 18.33
N TRP A 88 20.96 7.82 17.70
CA TRP A 88 22.16 7.07 18.08
C TRP A 88 22.79 7.53 19.40
N GLU A 89 22.76 8.83 19.68
CA GLU A 89 23.33 9.43 20.91
C GLU A 89 22.60 8.98 22.20
N LYS A 90 21.35 8.54 22.11
CA LYS A 90 20.53 8.14 23.26
C LYS A 90 20.51 6.63 23.53
N SER A 91 21.20 5.82 22.75
CA SER A 91 21.22 4.36 22.90
C SER A 91 22.19 3.89 24.01
N PRO A 92 21.85 2.86 24.81
CA PRO A 92 22.75 2.31 25.83
C PRO A 92 24.00 1.66 25.20
N PRO A 93 25.21 1.79 25.80
CA PRO A 93 26.46 1.26 25.24
C PRO A 93 26.51 -0.28 25.05
N SER A 94 25.58 -1.04 25.65
CA SER A 94 25.57 -2.51 25.61
C SER A 94 25.02 -3.10 24.31
N GLU A 95 24.36 -2.30 23.47
CA GLU A 95 23.67 -2.77 22.24
C GLU A 95 24.39 -2.39 20.94
N SER A 96 25.57 -1.75 21.02
CA SER A 96 26.28 -1.14 19.90
C SER A 96 26.92 -2.09 18.87
N HIS A 97 26.57 -3.38 18.83
CA HIS A 97 27.29 -4.37 18.00
C HIS A 97 26.53 -4.94 16.78
N ASN A 98 25.27 -4.58 16.49
CA ASN A 98 24.56 -5.12 15.32
C ASN A 98 23.80 -4.08 14.49
N ASN A 99 24.55 -3.25 13.74
CA ASN A 99 24.01 -2.32 12.73
C ASN A 99 23.07 -3.02 11.71
N TRP A 100 23.26 -4.31 11.46
CA TRP A 100 22.41 -5.09 10.54
C TRP A 100 21.00 -5.37 11.09
N ALA A 101 20.88 -5.71 12.38
CA ALA A 101 19.61 -6.07 12.99
C ALA A 101 18.70 -4.84 13.03
N PHE A 102 19.31 -3.70 13.34
CA PHE A 102 18.70 -2.38 13.23
C PHE A 102 18.19 -2.08 11.82
N ASP A 103 19.04 -2.19 10.80
CA ASP A 103 18.65 -1.94 9.41
C ASP A 103 17.48 -2.85 8.98
N VAL A 104 17.48 -4.12 9.41
CA VAL A 104 16.42 -5.09 9.13
C VAL A 104 15.10 -4.73 9.83
N GLU A 105 15.15 -4.25 11.06
CA GLU A 105 13.95 -3.86 11.81
C GLU A 105 13.30 -2.58 11.25
N ILE A 106 14.12 -1.59 10.85
CA ILE A 106 13.66 -0.42 10.10
C ILE A 106 13.02 -0.83 8.77
N GLU A 107 13.68 -1.71 8.00
CA GLU A 107 13.14 -2.20 6.73
C GLU A 107 11.84 -3.01 6.90
N ALA A 108 11.73 -3.80 7.97
CA ALA A 108 10.50 -4.52 8.32
C ALA A 108 9.37 -3.57 8.72
N SER A 109 9.69 -2.48 9.43
CA SER A 109 8.72 -1.43 9.76
C SER A 109 8.22 -0.68 8.53
N LEU A 110 9.13 -0.28 7.64
CA LEU A 110 8.80 0.28 6.33
C LEU A 110 7.87 -0.60 5.52
N ARG A 111 8.16 -1.91 5.48
CA ARG A 111 7.33 -2.87 4.77
C ARG A 111 5.92 -2.95 5.37
N ARG A 112 5.81 -2.85 6.70
CA ARG A 112 4.52 -2.80 7.41
C ARG A 112 3.79 -1.49 7.15
N GLY A 113 4.46 -0.34 7.23
CA GLY A 113 3.89 0.99 6.97
C GLY A 113 3.33 1.11 5.56
N ARG A 114 4.13 0.77 4.54
CA ARG A 114 3.68 0.73 3.14
C ARG A 114 2.47 -0.18 2.96
N ARG A 115 2.49 -1.36 3.57
CA ARG A 115 1.35 -2.30 3.50
C ARG A 115 0.08 -1.70 4.10
N ARG A 116 0.15 -1.06 5.26
CA ARG A 116 -1.02 -0.40 5.88
C ARG A 116 -1.57 0.71 5.02
N ARG A 117 -0.71 1.54 4.40
CA ARG A 117 -1.15 2.60 3.50
C ARG A 117 -1.82 2.03 2.25
N ASP A 118 -1.23 1.00 1.66
CA ASP A 118 -1.82 0.30 0.54
C ASP A 118 -3.16 -0.32 0.94
N ASP A 119 -3.24 -0.98 2.09
CA ASP A 119 -4.47 -1.59 2.60
C ASP A 119 -5.56 -0.52 2.84
N LYS A 120 -5.25 0.59 3.52
CA LYS A 120 -6.17 1.74 3.70
C LYS A 120 -6.66 2.29 2.36
N ARG A 121 -5.77 2.41 1.38
CA ARG A 121 -6.10 2.86 0.03
C ARG A 121 -7.05 1.89 -0.67
N TRP A 122 -6.77 0.60 -0.60
CA TRP A 122 -7.61 -0.44 -1.20
C TRP A 122 -8.98 -0.55 -0.53
N GLN A 123 -9.04 -0.39 0.80
CA GLN A 123 -10.30 -0.27 1.54
C GLN A 123 -11.12 0.92 1.05
N GLY A 124 -10.50 2.09 0.86
CA GLY A 124 -11.17 3.27 0.31
C GLY A 124 -11.72 3.04 -1.10
N LEU A 125 -10.90 2.50 -2.01
CA LEU A 125 -11.33 2.16 -3.37
C LEU A 125 -12.50 1.16 -3.39
N TRP A 126 -12.46 0.16 -2.50
CA TRP A 126 -13.53 -0.81 -2.35
C TRP A 126 -14.81 -0.19 -1.78
N ALA A 127 -14.70 0.68 -0.78
CA ALA A 127 -15.84 1.40 -0.22
C ALA A 127 -16.50 2.30 -1.28
N ASP A 128 -15.72 3.03 -2.06
CA ASP A 128 -16.21 3.87 -3.16
C ASP A 128 -16.90 3.04 -4.26
N TYR A 129 -16.35 1.86 -4.57
CA TYR A 129 -16.96 0.90 -5.49
C TYR A 129 -18.34 0.46 -5.01
N LEU A 130 -18.45 0.03 -3.74
CA LEU A 130 -19.72 -0.37 -3.15
C LEU A 130 -20.72 0.78 -3.06
N GLN A 131 -20.27 1.98 -2.71
CA GLN A 131 -21.12 3.16 -2.60
C GLN A 131 -21.75 3.51 -3.94
N LYS A 132 -20.97 3.54 -5.02
CA LYS A 132 -21.50 3.78 -6.37
C LYS A 132 -22.55 2.73 -6.78
N TRP A 133 -22.34 1.48 -6.41
CA TRP A 133 -23.33 0.42 -6.64
C TRP A 133 -24.61 0.61 -5.83
N GLN A 134 -24.51 1.10 -4.60
CA GLN A 134 -25.67 1.43 -3.77
C GLN A 134 -26.43 2.62 -4.35
N ASP A 135 -25.73 3.68 -4.73
CA ASP A 135 -26.31 4.86 -5.37
C ASP A 135 -27.08 4.44 -6.63
N LEU A 136 -26.46 3.65 -7.51
CA LEU A 136 -27.11 3.17 -8.74
C LEU A 136 -28.39 2.35 -8.46
N ARG A 137 -28.43 1.56 -7.37
CA ARG A 137 -29.65 0.84 -6.95
C ARG A 137 -30.72 1.78 -6.43
N THR A 138 -30.37 2.71 -5.54
CA THR A 138 -31.33 3.70 -5.00
C THR A 138 -31.98 4.50 -6.11
N TRP A 139 -31.21 4.92 -7.13
CA TRP A 139 -31.75 5.64 -8.29
C TRP A 139 -32.74 4.80 -9.10
N THR A 140 -32.47 3.50 -9.22
CA THR A 140 -33.36 2.54 -9.89
C THR A 140 -34.67 2.37 -9.11
N ASP A 141 -34.57 2.23 -7.79
CA ASP A 141 -35.73 2.03 -6.90
C ASP A 141 -36.60 3.28 -6.81
N ASP A 142 -36.03 4.48 -6.70
CA ASP A 142 -36.76 5.74 -6.65
C ASP A 142 -37.51 6.00 -7.97
N ARG A 143 -36.92 5.62 -9.11
CA ARG A 143 -37.61 5.69 -10.40
C ARG A 143 -38.78 4.69 -10.49
N SER A 144 -38.65 3.49 -9.93
CA SER A 144 -39.75 2.52 -9.88
C SER A 144 -40.98 3.06 -9.13
N ARG A 145 -40.76 4.01 -8.20
CA ARG A 145 -41.79 4.64 -7.37
C ARG A 145 -42.33 5.95 -7.98
N ASN A 146 -41.49 6.74 -8.64
CA ASN A 146 -41.88 8.00 -9.30
C ASN A 146 -41.84 7.85 -10.82
N SER A 147 -42.96 7.38 -11.39
CA SER A 147 -43.12 7.03 -12.81
C SER A 147 -43.10 8.21 -13.81
N GLU A 148 -42.89 9.46 -13.39
CA GLU A 148 -42.95 10.61 -14.29
C GLU A 148 -41.75 11.54 -14.11
N LYS A 149 -40.94 11.62 -15.18
CA LYS A 149 -39.85 12.59 -15.42
C LYS A 149 -38.52 12.32 -14.71
N ALA A 150 -37.62 11.63 -15.43
CA ALA A 150 -36.22 12.01 -15.67
C ALA A 150 -35.36 10.77 -15.96
N ALA A 151 -35.26 10.31 -17.22
CA ALA A 151 -34.17 9.42 -17.64
C ALA A 151 -34.21 9.10 -19.14
N THR A 152 -34.13 10.11 -20.00
CA THR A 152 -33.87 9.90 -21.44
C THR A 152 -32.46 10.31 -21.86
N SER A 153 -31.53 10.57 -20.93
CA SER A 153 -30.16 11.02 -21.27
C SER A 153 -29.02 10.46 -20.40
N LEU A 154 -29.28 9.54 -19.47
CA LEU A 154 -28.21 8.97 -18.63
C LEU A 154 -27.64 7.71 -19.30
N VAL A 155 -26.33 7.74 -19.57
CA VAL A 155 -25.57 6.61 -20.10
C VAL A 155 -25.01 5.79 -18.94
N LEU A 156 -25.24 4.47 -18.96
CA LEU A 156 -24.82 3.56 -17.88
C LEU A 156 -23.30 3.58 -17.66
N SER A 157 -22.52 3.72 -18.75
CA SER A 157 -21.06 3.78 -18.75
C SER A 157 -20.47 4.74 -17.71
N ASN A 158 -21.15 5.87 -17.50
CA ASN A 158 -20.69 6.97 -16.64
C ASN A 158 -21.13 6.81 -15.19
N GLN A 159 -22.05 5.87 -14.91
CA GLN A 159 -22.64 5.67 -13.58
C GLN A 159 -22.18 4.35 -12.94
N ILE A 160 -21.78 3.37 -13.74
CA ILE A 160 -21.31 2.09 -13.25
C ILE A 160 -19.91 2.19 -12.64
N ALA A 161 -19.71 1.53 -11.51
CA ALA A 161 -18.40 1.40 -10.88
C ALA A 161 -17.64 0.24 -11.52
N TRP A 162 -16.67 0.53 -12.37
CA TRP A 162 -15.81 -0.50 -12.96
C TRP A 162 -14.82 -1.03 -11.93
N PRO A 163 -14.62 -2.35 -11.81
CA PRO A 163 -13.78 -2.97 -10.78
C PRO A 163 -12.30 -2.90 -11.18
N VAL A 164 -11.81 -1.69 -11.40
CA VAL A 164 -10.41 -1.36 -11.69
C VAL A 164 -10.01 -0.16 -10.85
N GLU A 165 -8.73 -0.01 -10.61
CA GLU A 165 -8.18 1.04 -9.75
C GLU A 165 -8.56 2.46 -10.17
N SER A 166 -8.77 2.72 -11.47
CA SER A 166 -9.23 4.02 -11.97
C SER A 166 -10.74 4.21 -11.88
N GLY A 167 -11.51 3.14 -11.67
CA GLY A 167 -12.96 3.12 -11.73
C GLY A 167 -13.56 3.41 -13.10
N LYS A 168 -12.76 3.37 -14.19
CA LYS A 168 -13.20 3.73 -15.55
C LYS A 168 -13.17 2.54 -16.50
N GLN A 169 -14.13 2.53 -17.43
CA GLN A 169 -14.26 1.51 -18.47
C GLN A 169 -13.02 1.38 -19.37
N GLN A 170 -12.41 2.52 -19.72
CA GLN A 170 -11.26 2.56 -20.62
C GLN A 170 -10.04 1.81 -20.09
N ASP A 171 -9.96 1.60 -18.77
CA ASP A 171 -8.85 0.93 -18.12
C ASP A 171 -9.17 -0.54 -17.80
N LEU A 172 -10.28 -1.07 -18.31
CA LEU A 172 -10.65 -2.47 -18.14
C LEU A 172 -9.63 -3.38 -18.80
N ASP A 173 -9.03 -4.22 -17.96
CA ASP A 173 -8.08 -5.25 -18.35
C ASP A 173 -8.26 -6.42 -17.38
N PRO A 174 -8.17 -7.69 -17.84
CA PRO A 174 -8.35 -8.85 -16.98
C PRO A 174 -7.45 -8.84 -15.74
N ASP A 175 -6.18 -8.45 -15.88
CA ASP A 175 -5.21 -8.47 -14.79
C ASP A 175 -5.54 -7.38 -13.76
N LYS A 176 -6.03 -6.22 -14.24
CA LYS A 176 -6.44 -5.12 -13.34
C LYS A 176 -7.70 -5.45 -12.56
N ILE A 177 -8.66 -6.15 -13.18
CA ILE A 177 -9.88 -6.60 -12.50
C ILE A 177 -9.52 -7.65 -11.44
N GLU A 178 -8.67 -8.62 -11.79
CA GLU A 178 -8.19 -9.63 -10.85
C GLU A 178 -7.42 -8.99 -9.67
N ALA A 179 -6.53 -8.04 -9.97
CA ALA A 179 -5.81 -7.29 -8.96
C ALA A 179 -6.74 -6.48 -8.06
N PHE A 180 -7.81 -5.89 -8.61
CA PHE A 180 -8.78 -5.11 -7.84
C PHE A 180 -9.43 -5.95 -6.75
N PHE A 181 -10.02 -7.09 -7.10
CA PHE A 181 -10.66 -7.98 -6.12
C PHE A 181 -9.65 -8.61 -5.16
N THR A 182 -8.51 -9.08 -5.66
CA THR A 182 -7.50 -9.73 -4.81
C THR A 182 -6.92 -8.75 -3.79
N LYS A 183 -6.62 -7.51 -4.19
CA LYS A 183 -6.06 -6.49 -3.29
C LYS A 183 -7.12 -5.89 -2.36
N ALA A 184 -8.33 -5.62 -2.87
CA ALA A 184 -9.44 -5.14 -2.04
C ALA A 184 -9.79 -6.14 -0.93
N VAL A 185 -9.95 -7.43 -1.27
CA VAL A 185 -10.23 -8.48 -0.29
C VAL A 185 -9.02 -8.73 0.62
N GLY A 186 -7.81 -8.68 0.08
CA GLY A 186 -6.58 -8.81 0.86
C GLY A 186 -6.38 -7.71 1.91
N ALA A 187 -6.94 -6.53 1.66
CA ALA A 187 -6.91 -5.37 2.55
C ALA A 187 -8.06 -5.35 3.59
N MET A 188 -9.07 -6.22 3.48
CA MET A 188 -10.15 -6.29 4.47
C MET A 188 -9.64 -6.87 5.79
N ASP A 189 -9.96 -6.19 6.89
CA ASP A 189 -9.70 -6.70 8.23
C ASP A 189 -10.77 -7.73 8.62
N THR A 190 -10.45 -9.01 8.41
CA THR A 190 -11.36 -10.13 8.68
C THR A 190 -10.60 -11.32 9.24
N ASN A 191 -11.23 -12.02 10.19
CA ASN A 191 -10.74 -13.29 10.72
C ASN A 191 -11.04 -14.49 9.80
N GLN A 192 -11.78 -14.27 8.72
CA GLN A 192 -12.12 -15.31 7.75
C GLN A 192 -10.92 -15.64 6.86
N ASP A 193 -10.81 -16.90 6.42
CA ASP A 193 -9.83 -17.27 5.40
C ASP A 193 -10.02 -16.42 4.14
N ARG A 194 -8.91 -15.89 3.61
CA ARG A 194 -8.94 -14.95 2.49
C ARG A 194 -9.48 -15.59 1.21
N SER A 195 -9.22 -16.89 1.00
CA SER A 195 -9.71 -17.62 -0.17
C SER A 195 -11.22 -17.79 -0.09
N ASP A 196 -11.75 -18.15 1.08
CA ASP A 196 -13.19 -18.32 1.30
C ASP A 196 -13.95 -17.00 1.18
N LEU A 197 -13.39 -15.91 1.72
CA LEU A 197 -13.96 -14.57 1.58
C LEU A 197 -13.96 -14.12 0.12
N LEU A 198 -12.84 -14.29 -0.58
CA LEU A 198 -12.74 -13.97 -2.00
C LEU A 198 -13.76 -14.77 -2.81
N HIS A 199 -13.88 -16.08 -2.57
CA HIS A 199 -14.86 -16.94 -3.23
C HIS A 199 -16.30 -16.45 -3.00
N THR A 200 -16.63 -16.02 -1.78
CA THR A 200 -17.96 -15.50 -1.42
C THR A 200 -18.26 -14.19 -2.14
N ILE A 201 -17.30 -13.26 -2.19
CA ILE A 201 -17.44 -11.98 -2.87
C ILE A 201 -17.58 -12.20 -4.39
N LEU A 202 -16.72 -13.01 -4.99
CA LEU A 202 -16.78 -13.33 -6.42
C LEU A 202 -18.12 -13.95 -6.81
N LYS A 203 -18.72 -14.78 -5.96
CA LYS A 203 -20.05 -15.34 -6.20
C LYS A 203 -21.13 -14.25 -6.29
N GLN A 204 -21.10 -13.26 -5.41
CA GLN A 204 -22.07 -12.15 -5.41
C GLN A 204 -21.86 -11.25 -6.62
N GLU A 205 -20.61 -10.88 -6.89
CA GLU A 205 -20.23 -10.00 -7.99
C GLU A 205 -20.52 -10.64 -9.35
N ARG A 206 -20.29 -11.95 -9.52
CA ARG A 206 -20.66 -12.68 -10.75
C ARG A 206 -22.14 -12.54 -11.10
N VAL A 207 -23.02 -12.62 -10.10
CA VAL A 207 -24.47 -12.46 -10.31
C VAL A 207 -24.81 -11.01 -10.66
N LEU A 208 -24.13 -10.05 -10.04
CA LEU A 208 -24.30 -8.62 -10.33
C LEU A 208 -23.89 -8.28 -11.76
N TRP A 209 -22.73 -8.78 -12.19
CA TRP A 209 -22.12 -8.48 -13.49
C TRP A 209 -22.67 -9.30 -14.65
N HIS A 210 -23.58 -10.24 -14.41
CA HIS A 210 -24.16 -11.05 -15.48
C HIS A 210 -24.87 -10.16 -16.51
N PRO A 211 -24.56 -10.25 -17.83
CA PRO A 211 -25.09 -9.33 -18.85
C PRO A 211 -26.62 -9.23 -18.85
N ASP A 212 -27.33 -10.36 -18.76
CA ASP A 212 -28.79 -10.40 -18.66
C ASP A 212 -29.31 -9.70 -17.39
N LYS A 213 -28.61 -9.82 -16.24
CA LYS A 213 -29.04 -9.16 -15.00
C LYS A 213 -28.81 -7.66 -15.04
N MET A 214 -27.70 -7.23 -15.64
CA MET A 214 -27.43 -5.81 -15.89
C MET A 214 -28.48 -5.22 -16.83
N GLN A 215 -28.84 -5.92 -17.90
CA GLN A 215 -29.85 -5.46 -18.85
C GLN A 215 -31.26 -5.47 -18.24
N GLN A 216 -31.62 -6.47 -17.43
CA GLN A 216 -32.90 -6.49 -16.71
C GLN A 216 -33.03 -5.34 -15.72
N ARG A 217 -31.94 -5.02 -14.99
CA ARG A 217 -31.94 -3.99 -13.94
C ARG A 217 -31.80 -2.59 -14.51
N TYR A 218 -30.90 -2.40 -15.46
CA TYR A 218 -30.48 -1.09 -15.95
C TYR A 218 -30.80 -0.85 -17.44
N GLY A 219 -31.53 -1.77 -18.09
CA GLY A 219 -31.91 -1.63 -19.51
C GLY A 219 -32.84 -0.44 -19.80
N PHE A 220 -33.31 0.25 -18.77
CA PHE A 220 -33.99 1.54 -18.91
C PHE A 220 -33.02 2.71 -19.15
N MET A 221 -31.71 2.52 -18.90
CA MET A 221 -30.64 3.46 -19.19
C MET A 221 -30.11 3.19 -20.60
N GLN A 222 -29.48 4.19 -21.22
CA GLN A 222 -28.78 3.94 -22.47
C GLN A 222 -27.52 3.11 -22.16
N ILE A 223 -27.50 1.88 -22.65
CA ILE A 223 -26.32 1.02 -22.60
C ILE A 223 -25.74 1.00 -24.01
N ASP A 224 -24.60 1.67 -24.17
CA ASP A 224 -23.81 1.65 -25.38
C ASP A 224 -23.11 0.30 -25.56
N GLU A 225 -22.80 -0.03 -26.81
CA GLU A 225 -22.14 -1.29 -27.17
C GLU A 225 -20.80 -1.50 -26.44
N PRO A 226 -19.90 -0.50 -26.31
CA PRO A 226 -18.69 -0.63 -25.51
C PRO A 226 -18.98 -1.01 -24.04
N THR A 227 -20.03 -0.48 -23.43
CA THR A 227 -20.39 -0.79 -22.04
C THR A 227 -20.87 -2.22 -21.89
N MET A 228 -21.69 -2.71 -22.83
CA MET A 228 -22.06 -4.13 -22.84
C MET A 228 -20.84 -5.04 -22.99
N GLN A 229 -19.90 -4.69 -23.87
CA GLN A 229 -18.64 -5.42 -24.01
C GLN A 229 -17.82 -5.42 -22.71
N GLY A 230 -17.72 -4.27 -22.04
CA GLY A 230 -17.03 -4.15 -20.75
C GLY A 230 -17.70 -4.98 -19.64
N ILE A 231 -19.03 -4.97 -19.58
CA ILE A 231 -19.82 -5.79 -18.64
C ILE A 231 -19.54 -7.27 -18.90
N THR A 232 -19.60 -7.72 -20.15
CA THR A 232 -19.31 -9.11 -20.53
C THR A 232 -17.87 -9.50 -20.20
N ALA A 233 -16.89 -8.65 -20.49
CA ALA A 233 -15.49 -8.88 -20.16
C ALA A 233 -15.28 -9.02 -18.64
N THR A 234 -15.89 -8.12 -17.86
CA THR A 234 -15.81 -8.16 -16.40
C THR A 234 -16.43 -9.45 -15.84
N PHE A 235 -17.59 -9.85 -16.35
CA PHE A 235 -18.23 -11.11 -15.98
C PHE A 235 -17.36 -12.32 -16.29
N GLN A 236 -16.73 -12.38 -17.47
CA GLN A 236 -15.86 -13.50 -17.86
C GLN A 236 -14.65 -13.63 -16.93
N VAL A 237 -14.05 -12.51 -16.52
CA VAL A 237 -12.94 -12.51 -15.56
C VAL A 237 -13.39 -13.00 -14.20
N LEU A 238 -14.54 -12.49 -13.71
CA LEU A 238 -15.12 -12.93 -12.44
C LEU A 238 -15.50 -14.43 -12.44
N ASP A 239 -16.06 -14.93 -13.55
CA ASP A 239 -16.42 -16.34 -13.72
C ASP A 239 -15.16 -17.23 -13.68
N ARG A 240 -14.10 -16.83 -14.37
CA ARG A 240 -12.79 -17.51 -14.32
C ARG A 240 -12.23 -17.54 -12.90
N MET A 241 -12.12 -16.38 -12.24
CA MET A 241 -11.58 -16.28 -10.88
C MET A 241 -12.38 -17.12 -9.88
N TRP A 242 -13.71 -17.14 -10.01
CA TRP A 242 -14.57 -17.92 -9.13
C TRP A 242 -14.35 -19.43 -9.30
N ASN A 243 -14.18 -19.90 -10.55
CA ASN A 243 -13.86 -21.30 -10.84
C ASN A 243 -12.47 -21.69 -10.31
N GLU A 244 -11.46 -20.82 -10.46
CA GLU A 244 -10.11 -21.04 -9.95
C GLU A 244 -10.09 -21.11 -8.42
N ALA A 245 -10.77 -20.17 -7.74
CA ALA A 245 -10.90 -20.17 -6.27
C ALA A 245 -11.62 -21.43 -5.75
N LYS A 246 -12.58 -21.97 -6.52
CA LYS A 246 -13.27 -23.22 -6.19
C LYS A 246 -12.35 -24.43 -6.27
N VAL A 247 -11.43 -24.46 -7.24
CA VAL A 247 -10.46 -25.56 -7.39
C VAL A 247 -9.40 -25.51 -6.31
N SER A 248 -8.99 -24.33 -5.86
CA SER A 248 -8.00 -24.19 -4.79
C SER A 248 -8.53 -24.51 -3.38
N ALA A 249 -9.86 -24.55 -3.20
CA ALA A 249 -10.52 -24.80 -1.92
C ALA A 249 -11.04 -26.25 -1.76
N GLY A 250 -10.95 -27.08 -2.81
CA GLY A 250 -11.37 -28.49 -2.81
C GLY A 250 -10.18 -29.44 -2.81
#